data_AF-A0AAP0BZJ1-F1
#
_entry.id   AF-A0AAP0BZJ1-F1
#
_cell.length_a   1.000
_cell.length_b   1.000
_cell.length_c   1.000
_cell.angle_alpha   90.00
_cell.angle_beta   90.00
_cell.angle_gamma   90.00
#
_symmetry.space_group_name_H-M   'P 1'
#
loop_
_entity.id
_entity.type
_entity.pdbx_description
1 polymer ?
#
loop_
_entity_poly.entity_id
_entity_poly.type
_entity_poly.pdbx_seq_one_letter_code
_entity_poly.pdbx_strand_id
1 'polypeptide(L)'
;MSTTLDESDVGIYCYVSSLPGFRAVLKQRYADFIVNEVDLAGKAVRLSSFDLPPGCSEEEEKSISFGQKSFKDEIELFRALAGEADTELLKKFLQMFATAVDEEIPPIILAPDGDKSHRAEVHNFFKKNFKFVVTDTVDGGDGGSKCIRIRVSSGNGGKGRRGKKRKDMENLGMRDDRPFDSRGSDNWPEEQGKFLRFHLYKVNKDTQEALGVIGKMLGIQQRSFGFAGTKDKRAITTQRIVWH
;
A
#
# COMPACT_ATOMS: atom_id res chain seq x y z
N MET A 1 -26.90 23.89 -24.91
CA MET A 1 -27.71 22.73 -24.49
C MET A 1 -26.95 21.49 -24.89
N SER A 2 -26.66 20.59 -23.95
CA SER A 2 -25.95 19.34 -24.28
C SER A 2 -26.89 18.45 -25.10
N THR A 3 -26.57 18.21 -26.36
CA THR A 3 -27.29 17.26 -27.21
C THR A 3 -27.09 15.86 -26.66
N THR A 4 -28.17 15.12 -26.45
CA THR A 4 -28.13 13.70 -26.08
C THR A 4 -27.80 12.89 -27.31
N LEU A 5 -26.72 12.10 -27.26
CA LEU A 5 -26.35 11.15 -28.31
C LEU A 5 -27.34 10.00 -28.35
N ASP A 6 -27.83 9.66 -29.54
CA ASP A 6 -28.65 8.49 -29.80
C ASP A 6 -27.82 7.34 -30.42
N GLU A 7 -28.34 6.11 -30.38
CA GLU A 7 -27.67 4.93 -30.97
C GLU A 7 -27.45 5.08 -32.48
N SER A 8 -28.36 5.78 -33.15
CA SER A 8 -28.29 6.08 -34.58
C SER A 8 -27.11 6.99 -34.93
N ASP A 9 -26.73 7.92 -34.06
CA ASP A 9 -25.60 8.85 -34.27
C ASP A 9 -24.24 8.12 -34.31
N VAL A 10 -24.17 6.94 -33.68
CA VAL A 10 -22.97 6.09 -33.63
C VAL A 10 -23.07 4.85 -34.52
N GLY A 11 -24.08 4.80 -35.40
CA GLY A 11 -24.22 3.73 -36.39
C GLY A 11 -24.76 2.41 -35.84
N ILE A 12 -25.51 2.42 -34.74
CA ILE A 12 -26.16 1.23 -34.16
C ILE A 12 -27.63 1.23 -34.61
N TYR A 13 -27.97 0.41 -35.62
CA TYR A 13 -29.31 0.39 -36.23
C TYR A 13 -29.88 -1.00 -36.55
N CYS A 14 -29.07 -2.07 -36.46
CA CYS A 14 -29.50 -3.42 -36.84
C CYS A 14 -29.79 -4.31 -35.62
N TYR A 15 -30.77 -5.20 -35.77
CA TYR A 15 -31.06 -6.28 -34.84
C TYR A 15 -30.79 -7.63 -35.49
N VAL A 16 -30.36 -8.61 -34.68
CA VAL A 16 -30.18 -10.00 -35.14
C VAL A 16 -31.53 -10.74 -35.21
N SER A 17 -32.47 -10.40 -34.33
CA SER A 17 -33.79 -11.03 -34.27
C SER A 17 -34.85 -10.18 -34.97
N SER A 18 -35.86 -10.83 -35.55
CA SER A 18 -37.03 -10.20 -36.15
C SER A 18 -38.24 -10.11 -35.21
N LEU A 19 -38.08 -10.47 -33.93
CA LEU A 19 -39.15 -10.40 -32.93
C LEU A 19 -39.48 -8.95 -32.54
N PRO A 20 -40.73 -8.66 -32.14
CA PRO A 20 -41.09 -7.32 -31.66
C PRO A 20 -40.36 -6.98 -30.36
N GLY A 21 -39.85 -5.75 -30.27
CA GLY A 21 -39.19 -5.23 -29.07
C GLY A 21 -40.19 -4.94 -27.94
N PHE A 22 -39.67 -4.89 -26.72
CA PHE A 22 -40.42 -4.48 -25.52
C PHE A 22 -39.58 -3.52 -24.68
N ARG A 23 -40.22 -2.83 -23.74
CA ARG A 23 -39.56 -1.87 -22.85
C ARG A 23 -39.15 -2.56 -21.55
N ALA A 24 -37.93 -2.29 -21.10
CA ALA A 24 -37.41 -2.77 -19.83
C ALA A 24 -36.45 -1.74 -19.21
N VAL A 25 -36.27 -1.81 -17.90
CA VAL A 25 -35.29 -0.99 -17.17
C VAL A 25 -34.02 -1.80 -16.99
N LEU A 26 -32.92 -1.36 -17.60
CA LEU A 26 -31.60 -1.99 -17.44
C LEU A 26 -30.83 -1.34 -16.29
N LYS A 27 -30.13 -2.14 -15.47
CA LYS A 27 -29.28 -1.68 -14.35
C LYS A 27 -30.02 -0.79 -13.34
N GLN A 28 -31.29 -1.08 -13.04
CA GLN A 28 -32.07 -0.34 -12.03
C GLN A 28 -31.28 -0.29 -10.71
N ARG A 29 -30.83 -1.45 -10.23
CA ARG A 29 -29.82 -1.57 -9.17
C ARG A 29 -28.50 -2.07 -9.78
N TYR A 30 -27.37 -1.70 -9.18
CA TYR A 30 -26.06 -2.23 -9.60
C TYR A 30 -25.96 -3.76 -9.40
N ALA A 31 -26.76 -4.32 -8.48
CA ALA A 31 -26.83 -5.75 -8.21
C ALA A 31 -27.60 -6.54 -9.29
N ASP A 32 -28.37 -5.87 -10.14
CA ASP A 32 -29.07 -6.51 -11.26
C ASP A 32 -28.11 -6.82 -12.43
N PHE A 33 -26.86 -6.34 -12.36
CA PHE A 33 -25.85 -6.54 -13.38
C PHE A 33 -24.56 -7.07 -12.74
N ILE A 34 -24.35 -8.38 -12.87
CA ILE A 34 -23.23 -9.10 -12.26
C ILE A 34 -22.28 -9.55 -13.37
N VAL A 35 -21.00 -9.20 -13.24
CA VAL A 35 -19.97 -9.55 -14.21
C VAL A 35 -18.91 -10.41 -13.52
N ASN A 36 -18.70 -11.62 -14.02
CA ASN A 36 -17.58 -12.47 -13.59
C ASN A 36 -16.64 -12.63 -14.77
N GLU A 37 -15.37 -12.29 -14.58
CA GLU A 37 -14.36 -12.53 -15.59
C GLU A 37 -14.25 -14.03 -15.89
N VAL A 38 -14.08 -14.38 -17.15
CA VAL A 38 -13.79 -15.74 -17.58
C VAL A 38 -12.28 -15.83 -17.76
N ASP A 39 -11.64 -16.76 -17.06
CA ASP A 39 -10.20 -16.94 -17.18
C ASP A 39 -9.80 -17.69 -18.46
N LEU A 40 -8.49 -17.84 -18.68
CA LEU A 40 -7.95 -18.55 -19.85
C LEU A 40 -8.34 -20.03 -19.91
N ALA A 41 -8.79 -20.62 -18.80
CA ALA A 41 -9.30 -21.98 -18.74
C ALA A 41 -10.82 -22.05 -18.97
N GLY A 42 -11.47 -20.91 -19.27
CA GLY A 42 -12.92 -20.84 -19.45
C GLY A 42 -13.72 -20.83 -18.14
N LYS A 43 -13.06 -20.69 -16.98
CA LYS A 43 -13.72 -20.70 -15.68
C LYS A 43 -14.10 -19.30 -15.24
N ALA A 44 -15.34 -19.13 -14.78
CA ALA A 44 -15.79 -17.89 -14.17
C ALA A 44 -15.07 -17.64 -12.83
N VAL A 45 -14.38 -16.51 -12.76
CA VAL A 45 -13.70 -16.02 -11.56
C VAL A 45 -14.73 -15.68 -10.50
N ARG A 46 -14.58 -16.27 -9.30
CA ARG A 46 -15.42 -16.03 -8.13
C ARG A 46 -14.54 -15.85 -6.90
N LEU A 47 -15.00 -15.02 -5.97
CA LEU A 47 -14.40 -14.91 -4.65
C LEU A 47 -14.92 -16.06 -3.78
N SER A 48 -14.11 -17.09 -3.59
CA SER A 48 -14.51 -18.33 -2.90
C SER A 48 -13.85 -18.55 -1.54
N SER A 49 -12.70 -17.92 -1.30
CA SER A 49 -11.91 -18.07 -0.09
C SER A 49 -11.16 -16.76 0.17
N PHE A 50 -10.96 -16.48 1.46
CA PHE A 50 -10.11 -15.40 1.97
C PHE A 50 -8.85 -15.95 2.65
N ASP A 51 -8.62 -17.26 2.53
CA ASP A 51 -7.55 -17.96 3.22
C ASP A 51 -6.21 -17.68 2.53
N LEU A 52 -5.15 -17.67 3.32
CA LEU A 52 -3.79 -17.53 2.79
C LEU A 52 -3.33 -18.84 2.13
N PRO A 53 -2.44 -18.78 1.12
CA PRO A 53 -1.89 -19.97 0.50
C PRO A 53 -1.13 -20.86 1.51
N PRO A 54 -1.25 -22.19 1.42
CA PRO A 54 -0.46 -23.10 2.25
C PRO A 54 1.03 -22.96 1.88
N GLY A 55 1.88 -22.67 2.86
CA GLY A 55 3.31 -22.38 2.66
C GLY A 55 3.69 -20.92 2.94
N CYS A 56 2.72 -20.02 3.07
CA CYS A 56 2.88 -18.88 3.99
C CYS A 56 2.77 -19.47 5.39
N SER A 57 3.88 -19.97 5.94
CA SER A 57 3.96 -20.18 7.38
C SER A 57 3.58 -18.84 8.03
N GLU A 58 2.76 -18.89 9.07
CA GLU A 58 2.85 -17.91 10.13
C GLU A 58 4.26 -18.04 10.72
N GLU A 59 5.30 -17.58 10.02
CA GLU A 59 6.56 -17.21 10.67
C GLU A 59 6.26 -15.97 11.51
N GLU A 60 5.43 -16.11 12.54
CA GLU A 60 4.91 -15.01 13.34
C GLU A 60 4.90 -13.70 12.55
N GLU A 61 4.23 -13.70 11.39
CA GLU A 61 3.89 -12.44 10.77
C GLU A 61 2.91 -11.87 11.78
N LYS A 62 3.47 -11.06 12.68
CA LYS A 62 2.79 -10.22 13.65
C LYS A 62 2.00 -9.22 12.80
N SER A 63 0.95 -9.73 12.16
CA SER A 63 -0.18 -9.00 11.64
C SER A 63 -0.62 -8.11 12.77
N ILE A 64 -0.70 -6.85 12.40
CA ILE A 64 -0.96 -5.77 13.30
C ILE A 64 -2.46 -5.85 13.66
N SER A 65 -2.77 -6.62 14.68
CA SER A 65 -3.81 -6.26 15.64
C SER A 65 -3.15 -5.33 16.66
N PHE A 66 -3.22 -4.02 16.41
CA PHE A 66 -2.60 -2.95 17.22
C PHE A 66 -3.18 -2.83 18.66
N GLY A 67 -3.96 -3.81 19.13
CA GLY A 67 -4.61 -3.76 20.43
C GLY A 67 -3.85 -4.40 21.59
N GLN A 68 -2.93 -5.35 21.37
CA GLN A 68 -2.44 -6.20 22.47
C GLN A 68 -1.02 -6.78 22.36
N LYS A 69 -0.07 -6.14 21.65
CA LYS A 69 1.36 -6.50 21.84
C LYS A 69 2.00 -5.64 22.91
N SER A 70 2.36 -6.27 24.02
CA SER A 70 3.10 -5.66 25.11
C SER A 70 4.57 -5.57 24.70
N PHE A 71 5.04 -4.38 24.29
CA PHE A 71 6.44 -4.12 23.91
C PHE A 71 7.42 -4.11 25.11
N LYS A 72 7.20 -4.95 26.12
CA LYS A 72 7.92 -4.87 27.41
C LYS A 72 9.41 -5.15 27.23
N ASP A 73 9.75 -6.20 26.49
CA ASP A 73 11.13 -6.63 26.29
C ASP A 73 11.90 -5.63 25.41
N GLU A 74 11.25 -5.07 24.38
CA GLU A 74 11.85 -4.05 23.53
C GLU A 74 12.05 -2.73 24.29
N ILE A 75 11.15 -2.36 25.18
CA ILE A 75 11.30 -1.19 26.05
C ILE A 75 12.49 -1.37 27.01
N GLU A 76 12.73 -2.57 27.53
CA GLU A 76 13.89 -2.85 28.39
C GLU A 76 15.21 -2.83 27.62
N LEU A 77 15.24 -3.39 26.41
CA LEU A 77 16.40 -3.29 25.52
C LEU A 77 16.70 -1.83 25.14
N PHE A 78 15.66 -1.03 24.88
CA PHE A 78 15.84 0.40 24.61
C PHE A 78 16.31 1.18 25.83
N ARG A 79 15.85 0.82 27.03
CA ARG A 79 16.33 1.41 28.29
C ARG A 79 17.83 1.16 28.49
N ALA A 80 18.32 -0.03 28.16
CA ALA A 80 19.74 -0.33 28.21
C ALA A 80 20.56 0.45 27.16
N LEU A 81 19.96 0.78 26.01
CA LEU A 81 20.63 1.49 24.92
C LEU A 81 20.62 3.02 25.10
N ALA A 82 19.46 3.64 25.29
CA ALA A 82 19.28 5.10 25.28
C ALA A 82 19.01 5.72 26.67
N GLY A 83 18.88 4.90 27.72
CA GLY A 83 18.62 5.38 29.07
C GLY A 83 17.15 5.64 29.39
N GLU A 84 16.87 6.00 30.65
CA GLU A 84 15.51 6.12 31.19
C GLU A 84 14.70 7.28 30.59
N ALA A 85 15.32 8.44 30.39
CA ALA A 85 14.62 9.64 29.90
C ALA A 85 14.03 9.43 28.50
N ASP A 86 14.82 8.85 27.58
CA ASP A 86 14.38 8.55 26.21
C ASP A 86 13.37 7.39 26.20
N THR A 87 13.48 6.45 27.12
CA THR A 87 12.54 5.33 27.27
C THR A 87 11.15 5.82 27.70
N GLU A 88 11.06 6.82 28.57
CA GLU A 88 9.79 7.45 28.93
C GLU A 88 9.13 8.16 27.74
N LEU A 89 9.92 8.81 26.89
CA LEU A 89 9.42 9.43 25.65
C LEU A 89 8.88 8.37 24.68
N LEU A 90 9.58 7.25 24.53
CA LEU A 90 9.13 6.13 23.70
C LEU A 90 7.83 5.50 24.24
N LYS A 91 7.72 5.31 25.56
CA LYS A 91 6.49 4.82 26.20
C LYS A 91 5.29 5.73 25.94
N LYS A 92 5.46 7.04 26.10
CA LYS A 92 4.42 8.04 25.81
C LYS A 92 4.02 7.99 24.33
N PHE A 93 4.99 7.89 23.43
CA PHE A 93 4.75 7.79 21.99
C PHE A 93 3.97 6.52 21.61
N LEU A 94 4.34 5.35 22.15
CA LEU A 94 3.62 4.09 21.93
C LEU A 94 2.19 4.12 22.51
N GLN A 95 2.01 4.77 23.66
CA GLN A 95 0.69 4.94 24.27
C GLN A 95 -0.21 5.84 23.40
N MET A 96 0.30 6.99 22.93
CA MET A 96 -0.41 7.86 21.99
C MET A 96 -0.75 7.15 20.69
N PHE A 97 0.17 6.33 20.19
CA PHE A 97 -0.05 5.52 19.00
C PHE A 97 -1.18 4.50 19.17
N ALA A 98 -1.31 3.89 20.35
CA ALA A 98 -2.35 2.91 20.63
C ALA A 98 -3.76 3.53 20.77
N THR A 99 -3.86 4.79 21.21
CA THR A 99 -5.15 5.49 21.39
C THR A 99 -5.60 6.36 20.22
N ALA A 100 -4.70 6.77 19.32
CA ALA A 100 -5.03 7.69 18.23
C ALA A 100 -5.65 6.97 17.02
N VAL A 101 -6.96 7.20 16.79
CA VAL A 101 -7.70 6.66 15.64
C VAL A 101 -7.74 7.63 14.45
N ASP A 102 -7.38 8.92 14.60
CA ASP A 102 -7.46 9.88 13.48
C ASP A 102 -6.65 11.19 13.64
N GLU A 103 -5.70 11.30 14.59
CA GLU A 103 -4.85 12.50 14.76
C GLU A 103 -3.39 12.26 14.38
N GLU A 104 -2.74 13.26 13.75
CA GLU A 104 -1.32 13.24 13.41
C GLU A 104 -0.46 13.15 14.68
N ILE A 105 0.20 12.01 14.89
CA ILE A 105 1.07 11.80 16.06
C ILE A 105 2.34 12.66 15.90
N PRO A 106 2.63 13.61 16.82
CA PRO A 106 3.78 14.48 16.70
C PRO A 106 5.10 13.69 16.83
N PRO A 107 6.16 14.09 16.10
CA PRO A 107 7.44 13.42 16.18
C PRO A 107 8.10 13.66 17.55
N ILE A 108 8.74 12.63 18.09
CA ILE A 108 9.56 12.75 19.30
C ILE A 108 11.02 12.96 18.93
N ILE A 109 11.75 13.71 19.74
CA ILE A 109 13.18 13.97 19.57
C ILE A 109 13.87 13.43 20.83
N LEU A 110 14.83 12.54 20.64
CA LEU A 110 15.64 11.98 21.71
C LEU A 110 16.70 12.98 22.19
N ALA A 111 17.32 12.68 23.34
CA ALA A 111 18.41 13.47 23.87
C ALA A 111 19.56 13.68 22.84
N PRO A 112 20.28 14.82 22.88
CA PRO A 112 21.41 15.05 22.01
C PRO A 112 22.50 13.99 22.23
N ASP A 113 22.94 13.38 21.13
CA ASP A 113 23.95 12.34 21.12
C ASP A 113 25.09 12.73 20.17
N GLY A 114 26.29 12.90 20.71
CA GLY A 114 27.49 13.24 19.95
C GLY A 114 28.06 12.06 19.16
N ASP A 115 27.82 10.81 19.58
CA ASP A 115 28.46 9.64 19.01
C ASP A 115 27.74 9.14 17.75
N LYS A 116 28.49 8.96 16.67
CA LYS A 116 27.95 8.45 15.41
C LYS A 116 27.63 6.96 15.47
N SER A 117 28.40 6.19 16.23
CA SER A 117 28.21 4.75 16.38
C SER A 117 26.95 4.46 17.18
N HIS A 118 26.81 5.09 18.35
CA HIS A 118 25.60 5.00 19.17
C HIS A 118 24.33 5.44 18.41
N ARG A 119 24.38 6.56 17.66
CA ARG A 119 23.25 6.95 16.81
C ARG A 119 22.87 5.89 15.77
N ALA A 120 23.85 5.23 15.15
CA ALA A 120 23.59 4.17 14.18
C ALA A 120 22.96 2.93 14.81
N GLU A 121 23.37 2.57 16.03
CA GLU A 121 22.78 1.46 16.80
C GLU A 121 21.32 1.74 17.15
N VAL A 122 21.00 2.96 17.60
CA VAL A 122 19.62 3.38 17.85
C VAL A 122 18.78 3.33 16.56
N HIS A 123 19.31 3.82 15.43
CA HIS A 123 18.62 3.69 14.13
C HIS A 123 18.36 2.22 13.75
N ASN A 124 19.32 1.33 13.98
CA ASN A 124 19.18 -0.10 13.68
C ASN A 124 18.18 -0.78 14.62
N PHE A 125 18.16 -0.39 15.90
CA PHE A 125 17.20 -0.86 16.87
C PHE A 125 15.75 -0.55 16.44
N PHE A 126 15.48 0.69 16.02
CA PHE A 126 14.16 1.07 15.52
C PHE A 126 13.81 0.39 14.19
N LYS A 127 14.76 0.24 13.26
CA LYS A 127 14.54 -0.49 12.01
C LYS A 127 14.20 -1.96 12.23
N LYS A 128 14.83 -2.60 13.21
CA LYS A 128 14.62 -4.01 13.53
C LYS A 128 13.29 -4.24 14.26
N ASN A 129 12.99 -3.40 15.25
CA ASN A 129 11.90 -3.65 16.19
C ASN A 129 10.61 -2.85 15.89
N PHE A 130 10.71 -1.72 15.19
CA PHE A 130 9.59 -0.78 14.96
C PHE A 130 9.46 -0.39 13.48
N LYS A 131 9.04 -1.34 12.63
CA LYS A 131 8.91 -1.15 11.16
C LYS A 131 7.96 -0.01 10.72
N PHE A 132 7.04 0.40 11.60
CA PHE A 132 6.09 1.51 11.35
C PHE A 132 6.67 2.89 11.68
N VAL A 133 7.90 2.94 12.20
CA VAL A 133 8.57 4.15 12.65
C VAL A 133 9.75 4.47 11.73
N VAL A 134 9.89 5.74 11.37
CA VAL A 134 11.05 6.26 10.65
C VAL A 134 11.88 7.09 11.61
N THR A 135 13.19 6.88 11.59
CA THR A 135 14.15 7.63 12.40
C THR A 135 15.07 8.46 11.52
N ASP A 136 15.31 9.71 11.89
CA ASP A 136 16.20 10.63 11.19
C ASP A 136 17.09 11.42 12.15
N THR A 137 18.35 11.64 11.77
CA THR A 137 19.26 12.48 12.56
C THR A 137 19.03 13.94 12.20
N VAL A 138 18.73 14.78 13.19
CA VAL A 138 18.58 16.22 13.05
C VAL A 138 19.60 16.95 13.93
N ASP A 139 20.02 18.15 13.53
CA ASP A 139 20.92 18.96 14.34
C ASP A 139 20.10 19.66 15.43
N GLY A 140 20.48 19.47 16.70
CA GLY A 140 19.82 20.08 17.86
C GLY A 140 20.09 21.58 17.94
N GLY A 141 19.07 22.36 18.30
CA GLY A 141 19.11 23.82 18.33
C GLY A 141 20.14 24.43 19.29
N ASP A 142 20.48 23.73 20.38
CA ASP A 142 21.39 24.22 21.41
C ASP A 142 22.80 23.62 21.28
N GLY A 143 23.53 24.03 20.24
CA GLY A 143 24.99 23.85 20.18
C GLY A 143 25.53 22.75 19.26
N GLY A 144 24.81 22.38 18.18
CA GLY A 144 25.35 21.52 17.11
C GLY A 144 25.45 20.03 17.45
N SER A 145 24.95 19.64 18.62
CA SER A 145 24.81 18.23 19.00
C SER A 145 23.68 17.58 18.20
N LYS A 146 23.97 16.45 17.56
CA LYS A 146 23.00 15.73 16.73
C LYS A 146 22.02 14.96 17.62
N CYS A 147 20.74 14.97 17.28
CA CYS A 147 19.73 14.17 17.96
C CYS A 147 18.98 13.30 16.96
N ILE A 148 18.34 12.25 17.47
CA ILE A 148 17.52 11.34 16.66
C ILE A 148 16.07 11.75 16.84
N ARG A 149 15.43 12.07 15.72
CA ARG A 149 14.00 12.28 15.63
C ARG A 149 13.33 10.99 15.17
N ILE A 150 12.18 10.72 15.77
CA ILE A 150 11.37 9.53 15.57
C ILE A 150 9.99 9.98 15.12
N ARG A 151 9.53 9.47 13.97
CA ARG A 151 8.23 9.81 13.38
C ARG A 151 7.51 8.54 12.92
N VAL A 152 6.18 8.56 12.96
CA VAL A 152 5.38 7.49 12.33
C VAL A 152 5.58 7.55 10.83
N SER A 153 5.71 6.39 10.20
CA SER A 153 5.77 6.24 8.75
C SER A 153 4.42 6.58 8.11
N SER A 154 4.08 7.86 8.05
CA SER A 154 3.05 8.33 7.11
C SER A 154 3.57 8.06 5.71
N GLY A 155 2.77 7.38 4.87
CA GLY A 155 3.12 6.92 3.52
C GLY A 155 3.51 8.02 2.52
N ASN A 156 3.75 9.24 2.99
CA ASN A 156 4.36 10.32 2.22
C ASN A 156 5.87 10.35 2.52
N GLY A 157 6.62 9.60 1.73
CA GLY A 157 8.09 9.63 1.70
C GLY A 157 8.58 11.04 1.39
N GLY A 158 8.85 11.81 2.43
CA GLY A 158 9.56 13.07 2.35
C GLY A 158 10.88 12.86 1.61
N LYS A 159 10.94 13.43 0.40
CA LYS A 159 12.14 13.53 -0.42
C LYS A 159 13.31 14.04 0.42
N GLY A 160 14.23 13.15 0.77
CA GLY A 160 15.62 13.54 0.97
C GLY A 160 16.12 14.16 -0.33
N ARG A 161 16.48 15.44 -0.29
CA ARG A 161 16.98 16.22 -1.43
C ARG A 161 18.25 15.58 -2.01
N ARG A 162 18.11 14.79 -3.06
CA ARG A 162 19.10 14.64 -4.15
C ARG A 162 18.35 14.46 -5.46
N GLY A 163 17.68 15.54 -5.89
CA GLY A 163 17.15 15.63 -7.24
C GLY A 163 18.29 15.82 -8.24
N LYS A 164 18.79 14.73 -8.83
CA LYS A 164 19.41 14.84 -10.15
C LYS A 164 18.29 15.14 -11.14
N LYS A 165 18.35 16.31 -11.78
CA LYS A 165 17.38 16.76 -12.78
C LYS A 165 17.32 15.74 -13.91
N ARG A 166 16.11 15.41 -14.37
CA ARG A 166 15.83 14.48 -15.48
C ARG A 166 16.52 14.84 -16.80
N LYS A 167 17.03 16.06 -16.95
CA LYS A 167 17.68 16.54 -18.19
C LYS A 167 19.07 15.96 -18.44
N ASP A 168 19.72 15.38 -17.43
CA ASP A 168 21.09 14.85 -17.58
C ASP A 168 21.14 13.33 -17.86
N MET A 169 19.98 12.66 -18.03
CA MET A 169 19.88 11.19 -18.17
C MET A 169 19.60 10.68 -19.59
N GLU A 170 19.34 11.56 -20.56
CA GLU A 170 19.09 11.12 -21.94
C GLU A 170 20.36 10.63 -22.64
N ASN A 171 21.54 10.90 -22.06
CA ASN A 171 22.84 10.67 -22.70
C ASN A 171 23.55 9.37 -22.28
N LEU A 172 22.86 8.43 -21.60
CA LEU A 172 23.49 7.19 -21.08
C LEU A 172 22.83 5.88 -21.55
N GLY A 173 21.83 5.92 -22.44
CA GLY A 173 21.31 4.72 -23.11
C GLY A 173 20.79 3.58 -22.20
N MET A 174 20.62 3.83 -20.90
CA MET A 174 20.13 2.85 -19.95
C MET A 174 18.61 2.78 -20.03
N ARG A 175 18.10 1.66 -20.56
CA ARG A 175 16.69 1.28 -20.49
C ARG A 175 16.23 1.29 -19.03
N ASP A 176 14.95 1.60 -18.85
CA ASP A 176 14.26 1.81 -17.58
C ASP A 176 14.09 0.51 -16.76
N ASP A 177 15.20 -0.19 -16.45
CA ASP A 177 15.25 -1.42 -15.64
C ASP A 177 15.12 -1.12 -14.13
N ARG A 178 14.38 -0.06 -13.77
CA ARG A 178 14.11 0.21 -12.36
C ARG A 178 13.00 -0.73 -11.89
N PRO A 179 13.18 -1.45 -10.75
CA PRO A 179 12.14 -2.28 -10.18
C PRO A 179 10.86 -1.46 -10.02
N PHE A 180 9.76 -2.06 -10.49
CA PHE A 180 8.46 -1.43 -10.51
C PHE A 180 8.04 -0.97 -9.09
N ASP A 181 8.43 -1.75 -8.07
CA ASP A 181 8.32 -1.50 -6.65
C ASP A 181 9.72 -1.57 -6.00
N SER A 182 10.15 -0.51 -5.33
CA SER A 182 11.43 -0.43 -4.62
C SER A 182 11.39 -1.06 -3.22
N ARG A 183 10.28 -1.72 -2.85
CA ARG A 183 10.10 -2.43 -1.58
C ARG A 183 10.32 -3.93 -1.71
N GLY A 184 10.61 -4.42 -2.92
CA GLY A 184 11.12 -5.77 -3.11
C GLY A 184 12.42 -5.91 -2.34
N SER A 185 12.35 -6.51 -1.16
CA SER A 185 13.53 -6.96 -0.43
C SER A 185 14.17 -8.09 -1.22
N ASP A 186 15.50 -8.18 -1.19
CA ASP A 186 16.26 -9.38 -1.55
C ASP A 186 15.85 -10.63 -0.75
N ASN A 187 14.87 -10.52 0.17
CA ASN A 187 14.33 -11.57 1.03
C ASN A 187 13.06 -12.25 0.48
N TRP A 188 12.61 -12.00 -0.76
CA TRP A 188 11.50 -12.79 -1.32
C TRP A 188 12.00 -14.21 -1.63
N PRO A 189 11.40 -15.28 -1.06
CA PRO A 189 11.90 -16.63 -1.27
C PRO A 189 11.90 -16.99 -2.76
N GLU A 190 13.02 -17.52 -3.28
CA GLU A 190 13.12 -17.92 -4.69
C GLU A 190 12.11 -19.02 -5.07
N GLU A 191 11.72 -19.83 -4.09
CA GLU A 191 10.71 -20.88 -4.21
C GLU A 191 9.29 -20.32 -4.37
N GLN A 192 9.05 -19.07 -3.93
CA GLN A 192 7.76 -18.41 -4.06
C GLN A 192 7.68 -17.61 -5.35
N GLY A 193 6.57 -17.78 -6.08
CA GLY A 193 6.36 -17.05 -7.34
C GLY A 193 6.45 -15.53 -7.17
N LYS A 194 7.08 -14.85 -8.12
CA LYS A 194 7.31 -13.39 -8.11
C LYS A 194 6.03 -12.53 -8.15
N PHE A 195 4.87 -13.14 -8.34
CA PHE A 195 3.62 -12.42 -8.60
C PHE A 195 2.51 -12.95 -7.70
N LEU A 196 1.87 -12.03 -6.96
CA LEU A 196 0.67 -12.36 -6.20
C LEU A 196 -0.55 -12.27 -7.12
N ARG A 197 -1.35 -13.34 -7.16
CA ARG A 197 -2.62 -13.35 -7.89
C ARG A 197 -3.76 -13.41 -6.91
N PHE A 198 -4.74 -12.52 -7.05
CA PHE A 198 -5.93 -12.50 -6.20
C PHE A 198 -7.17 -12.14 -7.01
N HIS A 199 -8.35 -12.40 -6.45
CA HIS A 199 -9.62 -12.02 -7.04
C HIS A 199 -10.11 -10.72 -6.42
N LEU A 200 -10.34 -9.71 -7.26
CA LEU A 200 -10.94 -8.44 -6.87
C LEU A 200 -12.44 -8.51 -7.07
N TYR A 201 -13.18 -8.48 -5.97
CA TYR A 201 -14.61 -8.24 -5.96
C TYR A 201 -14.86 -6.76 -5.68
N LYS A 202 -15.57 -6.07 -6.57
CA LYS A 202 -15.92 -4.65 -6.41
C LYS A 202 -17.40 -4.42 -6.67
N VAL A 203 -17.96 -3.46 -5.95
CA VAL A 203 -19.37 -3.04 -6.04
C VAL A 203 -19.41 -1.56 -6.34
N ASN A 204 -20.12 -1.19 -7.41
CA ASN A 204 -20.35 0.21 -7.78
C ASN A 204 -19.08 1.08 -7.87
N LYS A 205 -17.96 0.48 -8.30
CA LYS A 205 -16.64 1.11 -8.32
C LYS A 205 -15.91 0.79 -9.61
N ASP A 206 -15.11 1.72 -10.11
CA ASP A 206 -14.24 1.48 -11.27
C ASP A 206 -13.04 0.59 -10.89
N THR A 207 -12.54 -0.21 -11.82
CA THR A 207 -11.39 -1.11 -11.59
C THR A 207 -10.14 -0.32 -11.17
N GLN A 208 -9.85 0.79 -11.85
CA GLN A 208 -8.69 1.62 -11.53
C GLN A 208 -8.85 2.31 -10.18
N GLU A 209 -10.05 2.82 -9.88
CA GLU A 209 -10.36 3.45 -8.60
C GLU A 209 -10.20 2.47 -7.43
N ALA A 210 -10.65 1.22 -7.58
CA ALA A 210 -10.48 0.18 -6.57
C ALA A 210 -9.00 -0.16 -6.32
N LEU A 211 -8.23 -0.35 -7.40
CA LEU A 211 -6.79 -0.62 -7.31
C LEU A 211 -6.00 0.58 -6.76
N GLY A 212 -6.46 1.80 -7.01
CA GLY A 212 -5.87 3.01 -6.45
C GLY A 212 -6.02 3.09 -4.93
N VAL A 213 -7.17 2.66 -4.38
CA VAL A 213 -7.37 2.54 -2.92
C VAL A 213 -6.44 1.49 -2.34
N ILE A 214 -6.40 0.30 -2.93
CA ILE A 214 -5.52 -0.80 -2.49
C ILE A 214 -4.05 -0.36 -2.56
N GLY A 215 -3.65 0.29 -3.66
CA GLY A 215 -2.29 0.81 -3.83
C GLY A 215 -1.90 1.81 -2.76
N LYS A 216 -2.79 2.76 -2.41
CA LYS A 216 -2.56 3.71 -1.32
C LYS A 216 -2.41 3.02 0.04
N MET A 217 -3.26 2.04 0.35
CA MET A 217 -3.19 1.27 1.59
C MET A 217 -1.88 0.48 1.70
N LEU A 218 -1.42 -0.06 0.57
CA LEU A 218 -0.17 -0.80 0.49
C LEU A 218 1.06 0.11 0.30
N GLY A 219 0.92 1.42 0.06
CA GLY A 219 2.06 2.29 -0.25
C GLY A 219 2.71 2.02 -1.62
N ILE A 220 1.96 1.47 -2.58
CA ILE A 220 2.40 1.20 -3.96
C ILE A 220 1.66 2.03 -4.99
N GLN A 221 2.27 2.10 -6.16
CA GLN A 221 1.63 2.73 -7.30
C GLN A 221 0.63 1.78 -7.94
N GLN A 222 -0.47 2.33 -8.45
CA GLN A 222 -1.51 1.54 -9.10
C GLN A 222 -1.00 0.73 -10.31
N ARG A 223 0.08 1.21 -10.95
CA ARG A 223 0.74 0.49 -12.04
C ARG A 223 1.35 -0.87 -11.62
N SER A 224 1.47 -1.19 -10.32
CA SER A 224 1.95 -2.51 -9.87
C SER A 224 0.96 -3.62 -10.16
N PHE A 225 -0.29 -3.25 -10.44
CA PHE A 225 -1.36 -4.20 -10.66
C PHE A 225 -1.58 -4.42 -12.15
N GLY A 226 -1.41 -5.66 -12.60
CA GLY A 226 -1.81 -6.16 -13.90
C GLY A 226 -3.22 -6.76 -13.86
N PHE A 227 -4.01 -6.53 -14.92
CA PHE A 227 -5.34 -7.11 -15.12
C PHE A 227 -5.70 -7.14 -16.60
N ALA A 228 -6.61 -8.04 -17.02
CA ALA A 228 -6.94 -8.25 -18.43
C ALA A 228 -7.81 -7.14 -19.04
N GLY A 229 -8.56 -6.42 -18.20
CA GLY A 229 -9.37 -5.28 -18.62
C GLY A 229 -10.20 -4.69 -17.49
N THR A 230 -10.64 -3.45 -17.66
CA THR A 230 -11.57 -2.78 -16.74
C THR A 230 -12.95 -3.42 -16.80
N LYS A 231 -13.69 -3.39 -15.70
CA LYS A 231 -15.07 -3.91 -15.60
C LYS A 231 -16.02 -2.80 -15.18
N ASP A 232 -17.27 -2.90 -15.61
CA ASP A 232 -18.32 -1.90 -15.38
C ASP A 232 -18.29 -1.29 -13.98
N LYS A 233 -18.36 0.05 -13.90
CA LYS A 233 -18.47 0.76 -12.63
C LYS A 233 -19.80 0.45 -11.96
N ARG A 234 -20.94 0.63 -12.67
CA ARG A 234 -22.29 0.40 -12.15
C ARG A 234 -22.69 -1.08 -12.27
N ALA A 235 -22.01 -1.93 -11.51
CA ALA A 235 -22.19 -3.37 -11.48
C ALA A 235 -21.61 -3.97 -10.19
N ILE A 236 -21.89 -5.24 -9.95
CA ILE A 236 -21.08 -6.10 -9.08
C ILE A 236 -20.14 -6.88 -9.99
N THR A 237 -18.83 -6.76 -9.80
CA THR A 237 -17.86 -7.39 -10.70
C THR A 237 -16.77 -8.14 -9.96
N THR A 238 -16.44 -9.34 -10.43
CA THR A 238 -15.31 -10.13 -9.96
C THR A 238 -14.30 -10.32 -11.10
N GLN A 239 -13.03 -10.02 -10.86
CA GLN A 239 -11.95 -10.17 -11.83
C GLN A 239 -10.64 -10.61 -11.15
N ARG A 240 -9.72 -11.20 -11.92
CA ARG A 240 -8.39 -11.58 -11.46
C ARG A 240 -7.44 -10.40 -11.59
N ILE A 241 -6.67 -10.15 -10.54
CA ILE A 241 -5.61 -9.15 -10.48
C ILE A 241 -4.28 -9.85 -10.22
N VAL A 242 -3.22 -9.35 -10.84
CA VAL A 242 -1.84 -9.74 -10.59
C VAL A 242 -1.11 -8.55 -9.99
N TRP A 243 -0.42 -8.73 -8.88
CA TRP A 243 0.49 -7.73 -8.32
C TRP A 243 1.93 -8.13 -8.61
N HIS A 244 2.65 -7.21 -9.26
CA HIS A 244 4.07 -7.25 -9.62
C HIS A 244 5.01 -6.66 -8.56
#